data_AF-A0A522X0U9-F1
#
_entry.id   AF-A0A522X0U9-F1
#
_cell.length_a   1.000
_cell.length_b   1.000
_cell.length_c   1.000
_cell.angle_alpha   90.00
_cell.angle_beta   90.00
_cell.angle_gamma   90.00
#
_symmetry.space_group_name_H-M   'P 1'
#
loop_
_entity.id
_entity.type
_entity.pdbx_description
1 polymer ?
#
loop_
_entity_poly.entity_id
_entity_poly.type
_entity_poly.pdbx_seq_one_letter_code
_entity_poly.pdbx_strand_id
1 'polypeptide(L)' 'MTSKADYQVLLETIVTAAKASAIEAGGKQDQESRAYLFAYCDILDSVKTQAEVLGVPLSEIGLEGFDPYQLTAGKKAA' A
#
# COMPACT_ATOMS: atom_id res chain seq x y z
N MET A 1 0.25 16.57 21.85
CA MET A 1 -0.68 15.48 21.50
C MET A 1 -0.78 15.45 19.99
N THR A 2 -0.51 14.33 19.35
CA THR A 2 -0.63 14.18 17.89
C THR A 2 -2.12 14.23 17.52
N SER A 3 -2.48 15.05 16.55
CA SER A 3 -3.87 15.22 16.11
C SER A 3 -4.28 14.12 15.13
N LYS A 4 -5.59 13.91 14.95
CA LYS A 4 -6.11 13.00 13.92
C LYS A 4 -5.62 13.37 12.52
N ALA A 5 -5.46 14.67 12.24
CA ALA A 5 -4.93 15.18 10.98
C ALA A 5 -3.46 14.79 10.78
N ASP A 6 -2.63 14.82 11.83
CA ASP A 6 -1.23 14.40 11.74
C ASP A 6 -1.10 12.90 11.41
N TYR A 7 -1.98 12.08 11.99
CA TYR A 7 -2.03 10.65 11.67
C TYR A 7 -2.48 10.39 10.24
N GLN A 8 -3.48 11.11 9.75
CA GLN A 8 -3.92 11.00 8.35
C GLN A 8 -2.79 11.32 7.37
N VAL A 9 -2.07 12.42 7.59
CA VAL A 9 -0.91 12.80 6.75
C VAL A 9 0.18 11.72 6.80
N LEU A 10 0.44 11.14 7.97
CA LEU A 10 1.38 10.04 8.11
C LEU A 10 0.95 8.81 7.30
N LEU A 11 -0.32 8.41 7.42
CA LEU A 11 -0.87 7.28 6.67
C LEU A 11 -0.82 7.53 5.16
N GLU A 12 -1.20 8.71 4.69
CA GLU A 12 -1.11 9.10 3.28
C GLU A 12 0.32 9.03 2.75
N THR A 13 1.29 9.48 3.55
CA THR A 13 2.72 9.45 3.20
C THR A 13 3.21 8.00 3.04
N ILE A 14 2.85 7.13 4.00
CA ILE A 14 3.19 5.70 3.95
C ILE A 14 2.55 5.04 2.73
N VAL A 15 1.26 5.31 2.47
CA VAL A 15 0.55 4.76 1.30
C VAL A 15 1.25 5.16 0.01
N THR A 16 1.59 6.45 -0.13
CA THR A 16 2.24 6.97 -1.32
C THR A 16 3.56 6.27 -1.59
N ALA A 17 4.42 6.16 -0.56
CA ALA A 17 5.71 5.48 -0.68
C ALA A 17 5.55 3.99 -0.98
N ALA A 18 4.72 3.28 -0.21
CA ALA A 18 4.53 1.84 -0.36
C ALA A 18 3.89 1.47 -1.71
N LYS A 19 2.94 2.27 -2.23
CA LYS A 19 2.38 2.05 -3.58
C LYS A 19 3.43 2.21 -4.67
N ALA A 20 4.24 3.26 -4.61
CA ALA A 20 5.28 3.49 -5.60
C ALA A 20 6.28 2.32 -5.62
N SER A 21 6.72 1.87 -4.45
CA SER A 21 7.66 0.75 -4.34
C SER A 21 7.04 -0.60 -4.72
N ALA A 22 5.76 -0.84 -4.39
CA ALA A 22 5.04 -2.03 -4.83
C ALA A 22 4.91 -2.09 -6.36
N ILE A 23 4.57 -0.97 -7.00
CA ILE A 23 4.47 -0.87 -8.46
C ILE A 23 5.84 -1.13 -9.12
N GLU A 24 6.91 -0.54 -8.58
CA GLU A 24 8.26 -0.77 -9.08
C GLU A 24 8.68 -2.23 -8.94
N ALA A 25 8.43 -2.84 -7.78
CA ALA A 25 8.74 -4.23 -7.50
C ALA A 25 7.94 -5.20 -8.38
N GLY A 26 6.65 -4.93 -8.61
CA GLY A 26 5.79 -5.69 -9.52
C GLY A 26 6.17 -5.58 -10.99
N GLY A 27 6.94 -4.55 -11.37
CA GLY A 27 7.49 -4.40 -12.72
C GLY A 27 8.68 -5.32 -13.02
N LYS A 28 9.26 -5.95 -12.00
CA LYS A 28 10.46 -6.79 -12.10
C LYS A 28 10.10 -8.28 -11.91
N GLN A 29 10.84 -9.17 -12.56
CA GLN A 29 10.55 -10.63 -12.57
C GLN A 29 11.50 -11.46 -11.72
N ASP A 30 12.45 -10.85 -11.03
CA ASP A 30 13.38 -11.54 -10.15
C ASP A 30 12.73 -11.90 -8.80
N GLN A 31 13.37 -12.83 -8.08
CA GLN A 31 12.85 -13.35 -6.81
C GLN A 31 12.86 -12.29 -5.70
N GLU A 32 13.85 -11.40 -5.70
CA GLU A 32 14.01 -10.37 -4.67
C GLU A 32 12.89 -9.33 -4.80
N SER A 33 12.63 -8.85 -6.01
CA SER A 33 11.53 -7.94 -6.30
C SER A 33 10.15 -8.53 -5.97
N ARG A 34 9.95 -9.83 -6.17
CA ARG A 34 8.71 -10.50 -5.71
C ARG A 34 8.57 -10.46 -4.18
N ALA A 35 9.65 -10.70 -3.44
CA ALA A 35 9.62 -10.63 -1.98
C ALA A 35 9.31 -9.21 -1.50
N TYR A 36 9.91 -8.18 -2.13
CA TYR A 36 9.60 -6.78 -1.83
C TYR A 36 8.16 -6.42 -2.15
N LEU A 37 7.62 -6.91 -3.28
CA LEU A 37 6.21 -6.68 -3.62
C LEU A 37 5.27 -7.17 -2.52
N PHE A 38 5.48 -8.40 -2.02
CA PHE A 38 4.67 -8.93 -0.91
C PHE A 38 4.82 -8.08 0.37
N ALA A 39 6.04 -7.70 0.72
CA ALA A 39 6.28 -6.85 1.89
C ALA A 39 5.53 -5.50 1.79
N TYR A 40 5.51 -4.87 0.62
CA TYR A 40 4.75 -3.63 0.44
C TYR A 40 3.24 -3.86 0.45
N CYS A 41 2.75 -5.00 -0.06
CA CYS A 41 1.33 -5.35 0.06
C CYS A 41 0.92 -5.47 1.54
N ASP A 42 1.74 -6.13 2.36
CA ASP A 42 1.47 -6.29 3.79
C ASP A 42 1.49 -4.95 4.55
N ILE A 43 2.39 -4.04 4.17
CA ILE A 43 2.39 -2.66 4.68
C ILE A 43 1.08 -1.96 4.32
N LEU A 44 0.65 -2.04 3.06
CA LEU A 44 -0.58 -1.39 2.59
C LEU A 44 -1.83 -1.96 3.28
N ASP A 45 -1.86 -3.25 3.56
CA ASP A 45 -2.94 -3.90 4.31
C ASP A 45 -2.94 -3.49 5.80
N SER A 46 -1.76 -3.39 6.40
CA SER A 46 -1.59 -2.85 7.75
C SER A 46 -2.08 -1.41 7.85
N VAL A 47 -1.83 -0.58 6.83
CA VAL A 47 -2.33 0.80 6.77
C VAL A 47 -3.85 0.85 6.66
N LYS A 48 -4.50 -0.06 5.91
CA LYS A 48 -5.97 -0.17 5.88
C LYS A 48 -6.53 -0.44 7.26
N THR A 49 -5.94 -1.41 7.96
CA THR A 49 -6.32 -1.75 9.35
C THR A 49 -6.14 -0.54 10.28
N GLN A 50 -5.01 0.18 10.15
CA GLN A 50 -4.74 1.35 10.99
C GLN A 50 -5.69 2.52 10.70
N ALA A 51 -6.05 2.74 9.44
CA ALA A 51 -7.02 3.75 9.02
C ALA A 51 -8.42 3.45 9.60
N GLU A 52 -8.84 2.18 9.59
CA GLU A 52 -10.09 1.75 10.22
C GLU A 52 -10.10 2.03 11.73
N VAL A 53 -9.04 1.64 12.44
CA VAL A 53 -8.90 1.89 13.90
C VAL A 53 -8.95 3.37 14.24
N LEU A 54 -8.40 4.23 13.38
CA LEU A 54 -8.35 5.69 13.58
C LEU A 54 -9.58 6.42 13.00
N GLY A 55 -10.50 5.69 12.36
CA GLY A 55 -11.66 6.26 11.66
C GLY A 55 -11.27 7.24 10.57
N VAL A 56 -10.19 6.96 9.84
CA VAL A 56 -9.72 7.71 8.66
C VAL A 56 -10.25 7.01 7.40
N PRO A 57 -11.05 7.68 6.55
CA PRO A 57 -11.53 7.11 5.30
C PRO A 57 -10.36 6.71 4.38
N LEU A 58 -10.46 5.54 3.72
CA LEU A 58 -9.42 5.09 2.78
C LEU A 58 -9.25 6.03 1.57
N SER A 59 -10.30 6.77 1.20
CA SER A 59 -10.28 7.78 0.14
C SER A 59 -9.36 8.97 0.50
N GLU A 60 -9.28 9.33 1.78
CA GLU A 60 -8.45 10.42 2.28
C GLU A 60 -6.95 10.09 2.31
N ILE A 61 -6.59 8.81 2.23
CA ILE A 61 -5.19 8.33 2.20
C ILE A 61 -4.83 7.66 0.88
N GLY A 62 -5.69 7.74 -0.15
CA GLY A 62 -5.40 7.22 -1.49
C GLY A 62 -5.41 5.69 -1.64
N LEU A 63 -6.15 4.99 -0.76
CA LEU A 63 -6.34 3.53 -0.79
C LEU A 63 -7.73 3.08 -1.26
N GLU A 64 -8.65 4.00 -1.54
CA GLU A 64 -9.97 3.64 -2.06
C GLU A 64 -9.86 2.84 -3.37
N GLY A 65 -10.51 1.67 -3.41
CA GLY A 65 -10.49 0.77 -4.57
C GLY A 65 -9.13 0.13 -4.88
N PHE A 66 -8.09 0.35 -4.07
CA PHE A 66 -6.77 -0.20 -4.30
C PHE A 66 -6.62 -1.57 -3.64
N ASP A 67 -6.39 -2.60 -4.46
CA ASP A 67 -6.06 -3.95 -4.04
C ASP A 67 -4.57 -4.24 -4.32
N PRO A 68 -3.69 -4.23 -3.30
CA PRO A 68 -2.26 -4.47 -3.46
C PRO A 68 -1.97 -5.84 -4.10
N TYR A 69 -2.79 -6.84 -3.81
CA TYR A 69 -2.56 -8.20 -4.28
C TYR A 69 -2.85 -8.38 -5.77
N GLN A 70 -3.55 -7.45 -6.42
CA GLN A 70 -3.66 -7.43 -7.88
C GLN A 70 -2.30 -7.24 -8.56
N LEU A 71 -1.33 -6.60 -7.90
CA LEU A 71 0.03 -6.47 -8.42
C LEU A 71 0.80 -7.80 -8.37
N THR A 72 0.39 -8.73 -7.51
CA THR A 72 1.00 -10.07 -7.36
C THR A 72 0.46 -11.08 -8.36
N ALA A 73 -0.74 -10.83 -8.91
CA ALA A 73 -1.29 -11.55 -10.04
C ALA A 73 -0.47 -11.18 -11.29
N GLY A 74 0.71 -11.79 -11.42
CA GLY A 74 1.62 -11.54 -12.53
C GLY A 74 0.85 -11.52 -13.85
N LYS A 75 1.18 -10.55 -14.72
CA LYS A 75 0.65 -10.47 -16.10
C LYS A 75 0.64 -11.89 -16.67
N LYS A 76 -0.52 -12.55 -16.70
CA LYS A 76 -0.67 -13.79 -17.44
C LYS A 76 -0.29 -13.42 -18.86
N ALA A 77 0.78 -14.05 -19.34
CA ALA A 77 1.27 -13.90 -20.70
C ALA A 77 0.08 -13.98 -21.64
N ALA A 78 -0.17 -12.88 -22.36
CA ALA A 78 -0.97 -12.87 -23.57
C ALA A 78 -0.03 -13.23 -24.73
#